data_AF-A0A9D2S2D2-F1
#
_entry.id   AF-A0A9D2S2D2-F1
#
_cell.length_a   1.000
_cell.length_b   1.000
_cell.length_c   1.000
_cell.angle_alpha   90.00
_cell.angle_beta   90.00
_cell.angle_gamma   90.00
#
_symmetry.space_group_name_H-M   'P 1'
#
loop_
_entity.id
_entity.type
_entity.pdbx_description
1 polymer ?
#
loop_
_entity_poly.entity_id
_entity_poly.type
_entity_poly.pdbx_seq_one_letter_code
_entity_poly.pdbx_strand_id
1 'polypeptide(L)' 'MKVNDQAYWEERFASKDWDQYGGQDQTRFFMQVLVDYLPDWLKAEWQEKEYTVCDAGCAKGEGA' A
#
# COMPACT_ATOMS: atom_id res chain seq x y z
N MET A 1 17.94 -9.14 -11.86
CA MET A 1 16.64 -8.76 -11.28
C MET A 1 16.50 -7.25 -11.39
N LYS A 2 15.41 -6.76 -11.97
CA LYS A 2 15.13 -5.33 -12.14
C LYS A 2 14.11 -4.94 -11.06
N VAL A 3 14.32 -3.81 -10.39
CA VAL A 3 13.35 -3.31 -9.41
C VAL A 3 11.97 -3.21 -10.06
N ASN A 4 10.95 -3.70 -9.34
CA ASN A 4 9.55 -3.77 -9.74
C ASN A 4 9.20 -4.76 -10.87
N ASP A 5 10.09 -5.71 -11.21
CA ASP A 5 9.67 -6.90 -11.95
C ASP A 5 9.03 -7.95 -11.02
N GLN A 6 8.40 -8.99 -11.59
CA GLN A 6 7.75 -10.04 -10.80
C GLN A 6 8.76 -10.79 -9.91
N ALA A 7 9.93 -11.15 -10.46
CA ALA A 7 10.97 -11.89 -9.75
C ALA A 7 11.52 -11.11 -8.54
N TYR A 8 11.62 -9.77 -8.67
CA TYR A 8 11.98 -8.87 -7.59
C TYR A 8 11.03 -8.96 -6.41
N TRP A 9 9.73 -8.89 -6.68
CA TRP A 9 8.72 -8.96 -5.63
C TRP A 9 8.61 -10.36 -5.02
N GLU A 10 8.71 -11.40 -5.84
CA GLU A 10 8.76 -12.80 -5.37
C GLU A 10 9.93 -13.00 -4.39
N GLU A 11 11.15 -12.62 -4.77
CA GLU A 11 12.32 -12.75 -3.90
C GLU A 11 12.20 -11.87 -2.64
N ARG A 12 11.73 -10.64 -2.80
CA ARG A 12 11.57 -9.70 -1.67
C ARG A 12 10.58 -10.22 -0.62
N PHE A 13 9.50 -10.87 -1.04
CA PHE A 13 8.49 -11.43 -0.13
C PHE A 13 8.83 -12.83 0.40
N ALA A 14 9.50 -13.66 -0.41
CA ALA A 14 9.87 -15.02 -0.03
C ALA A 14 11.08 -15.05 0.92
N SER A 15 11.98 -14.08 0.79
CA SER A 15 13.11 -13.89 1.69
C SER A 15 12.70 -13.11 2.94
N LYS A 16 13.66 -12.91 3.86
CA LYS A 16 13.48 -12.03 5.03
C LYS A 16 13.63 -10.54 4.70
N ASP A 17 13.88 -10.18 3.44
CA ASP A 17 14.15 -8.79 3.03
C ASP A 17 12.99 -7.86 3.40
N TRP A 18 11.75 -8.24 3.05
CA TRP A 18 10.57 -7.45 3.39
C TRP A 18 10.51 -7.09 4.88
N ASP A 19 10.67 -8.08 5.74
CA ASP A 19 10.54 -7.89 7.18
C ASP A 19 11.78 -7.17 7.76
N GLN A 20 12.99 -7.51 7.28
CA GLN A 20 14.26 -6.91 7.71
C GLN A 20 14.33 -5.41 7.43
N TYR A 21 13.77 -4.98 6.31
CA TYR A 21 13.75 -3.57 5.92
C TYR A 21 12.43 -2.87 6.31
N GLY A 22 11.61 -3.47 7.17
CA GLY A 22 10.42 -2.84 7.73
C GLY A 22 9.33 -2.56 6.68
N GLY A 23 9.12 -3.49 5.74
CA GLY A 23 8.12 -3.35 4.69
C GLY A 23 6.72 -3.03 5.21
N GLN A 24 6.33 -3.63 6.34
CA GLN A 24 5.08 -3.30 7.04
C GLN A 24 4.96 -1.83 7.42
N ASP A 25 6.01 -1.27 8.04
CA ASP A 25 6.01 0.12 8.48
C ASP A 25 6.03 1.07 7.28
N GLN A 26 6.71 0.69 6.20
CA GLN A 26 6.69 1.44 4.94
C GLN A 26 5.28 1.44 4.33
N THR A 27 4.60 0.30 4.24
CA THR A 27 3.22 0.19 3.74
C THR A 27 2.29 1.13 4.51
N ARG A 28 2.34 1.07 5.85
CA ARG A 28 1.51 1.91 6.73
C ARG A 28 1.82 3.39 6.56
N PHE A 29 3.10 3.75 6.49
CA PHE A 29 3.53 5.12 6.29
C PHE A 29 2.96 5.71 4.99
N PHE A 30 3.12 5.02 3.86
CA PHE A 30 2.64 5.53 2.57
C PHE A 30 1.11 5.53 2.46
N MET A 31 0.43 4.57 3.09
CA MET A 31 -1.03 4.62 3.20
C MET A 31 -1.52 5.81 4.02
N GLN A 32 -0.87 6.14 5.14
CA GLN A 32 -1.23 7.31 5.92
C GLN A 32 -1.01 8.60 5.11
N VAL A 33 0.11 8.69 4.38
CA VAL A 33 0.36 9.82 3.46
C VAL A 33 -0.75 9.94 2.40
N LEU A 34 -1.19 8.83 1.80
CA LEU A 34 -2.33 8.85 0.87
C LEU A 34 -3.57 9.45 1.54
N VAL A 35 -3.97 8.94 2.71
CA VAL A 35 -5.16 9.38 3.44
C VAL A 35 -5.08 10.87 3.82
N ASP A 36 -3.92 11.31 4.31
CA ASP A 36 -3.69 12.69 4.73
C ASP A 36 -3.86 13.66 3.56
N TYR A 37 -3.33 13.28 2.40
CA TYR A 37 -3.33 14.10 1.18
C TYR A 37 -4.52 13.86 0.24
N LEU A 38 -5.47 12.98 0.60
CA LEU A 38 -6.70 12.84 -0.17
C LEU A 38 -7.42 14.20 -0.28
N PRO A 39 -7.82 14.63 -1.49
CA PRO A 39 -8.53 15.89 -1.66
C PRO A 39 -9.82 15.95 -0.85
N ASP A 40 -10.12 17.10 -0.24
CA ASP A 40 -11.31 17.26 0.60
C ASP A 40 -12.61 16.99 -0.15
N TRP A 41 -12.68 17.33 -1.44
CA TRP A 41 -13.85 17.02 -2.27
C TRP A 41 -14.08 15.51 -2.40
N LEU A 42 -13.01 14.71 -2.49
CA LEU A 42 -13.11 13.26 -2.61
C LEU A 42 -13.46 12.62 -1.27
N LYS A 43 -12.93 13.15 -0.16
CA LYS A 43 -13.35 12.76 1.20
C LYS A 43 -14.85 13.01 1.39
N ALA A 44 -15.35 14.18 0.97
CA ALA A 44 -16.77 14.52 1.05
C ALA A 44 -17.62 13.59 0.16
N GLU A 45 -17.22 13.38 -1.09
CA GLU A 45 -17.94 12.50 -2.02
C GLU A 45 -18.01 11.06 -1.49
N TRP A 46 -16.94 10.55 -0.87
CA TRP A 46 -16.92 9.22 -0.27
C TRP A 46 -17.98 9.04 0.82
N GLN A 47 -18.12 10.03 1.70
CA GLN A 47 -19.13 10.01 2.76
C GLN A 47 -20.56 10.02 2.20
N GLU A 48 -20.76 10.61 1.02
CA GLU A 48 -22.06 10.66 0.36
C GLU A 48 -22.39 9.42 -0.49
N LYS A 49 -21.38 8.73 -1.03
CA LYS A 49 -21.54 7.79 -2.15
C LYS A 49 -21.25 6.31 -1.86
N GLU A 50 -21.04 5.92 -0.60
CA GLU A 50 -20.80 4.51 -0.19
C GLU A 50 -19.80 3.75 -1.09
N TYR A 51 -18.70 4.40 -1.50
CA TYR A 51 -17.70 3.76 -2.35
C TYR A 51 -16.98 2.62 -1.64
N THR A 52 -16.63 1.59 -2.40
CA THR A 52 -15.73 0.51 -1.97
C THR A 52 -14.29 0.76 -2.42
N VAL A 53 -13.32 0.28 -1.63
CA VAL A 53 -11.87 0.39 -1.92
C VAL A 53 -11.37 -0.93 -2.50
N CYS A 54 -10.51 -0.83 -3.51
CA CYS A 54 -9.61 -1.91 -3.92
C CYS A 54 -8.17 -1.45 -3.72
N ASP A 55 -7.43 -2.12 -2.84
CA ASP A 55 -6.00 -1.90 -2.66
C ASP A 55 -5.21 -2.78 -3.65
N ALA A 56 -4.85 -2.18 -4.78
CA ALA A 56 -4.14 -2.86 -5.86
C ALA A 56 -2.63 -2.77 -5.66
N GLY A 57 -1.99 -3.93 -5.50
CA GLY A 57 -0.55 -4.00 -5.21
C GLY A 57 -0.22 -3.80 -3.72
N CYS A 58 -1.09 -4.29 -2.83
CA CYS A 58 -1.05 -4.15 -1.37
C CYS A 58 0.15 -4.79 -0.65
N ALA A 59 1.18 -5.23 -1.37
CA ALA A 59 2.27 -6.06 -0.87
C ALA A 59 1.77 -7.28 -0.07
N LYS A 60 2.06 -7.37 1.23
CA LYS A 60 1.56 -8.43 2.12
C LYS A 60 0.19 -8.10 2.78
N GLY A 61 -0.47 -7.01 2.39
CA GLY A 61 -1.81 -6.62 2.86
C GLY A 61 -1.84 -5.87 4.19
N GLU A 62 -0.75 -5.17 4.54
CA GLU A 62 -0.55 -4.59 5.89
C GLU A 62 -1.17 -3.20 6.09
N GLY A 63 -1.76 -2.63 5.04
CA GLY A 63 -2.36 -1.31 5.05
C GLY A 63 -3.86 -1.28 5.37
N ALA A 64 -4.47 -2.46 5.54
CA ALA A 64 -5.85 -2.61 6.01
C ALA A 64 -5.95 -2.56 7.55
#